data_AF-A0A182WCG0-F1
#
_entry.id   AF-A0A182WCG0-F1
#
_cell.length_a   1.000
_cell.length_b   1.000
_cell.length_c   1.000
_cell.angle_alpha   90.00
_cell.angle_beta   90.00
_cell.angle_gamma   90.00
#
_symmetry.space_group_name_H-M   'P 1'
#
loop_
_entity.id
_entity.type
_entity.pdbx_description
1 polymer ?
#
loop_
_entity_poly.entity_id
_entity_poly.type
_entity_poly.pdbx_seq_one_letter_code
_entity_poly.pdbx_strand_id
1 'polypeptide(L)' 'MAHPTPAVNTEERMRIGFVQCTPARGVVKWVSTPTGIISHFVNLQVVVPEAFILGSGELHVDMGSTINLVCIIEKSEPIY' A
#
# COMPACT_ATOMS: atom_id res chain seq x y z
N MET A 1 14.99 10.96 45.84
CA MET A 1 14.09 10.07 45.08
C MET A 1 13.77 10.76 43.77
N ALA A 2 14.29 10.28 42.64
CA ALA A 2 13.97 10.84 41.33
C ALA A 2 12.65 10.24 40.86
N HIS A 3 11.65 11.09 40.66
CA HIS A 3 10.36 10.70 40.12
C HIS A 3 10.56 10.28 38.65
N PRO A 4 10.18 9.07 38.22
CA PRO A 4 10.20 8.73 36.80
C PRO A 4 9.19 9.64 36.09
N THR A 5 9.67 10.41 35.12
CA THR A 5 8.82 11.17 34.20
C THR A 5 7.97 10.17 33.42
N PRO A 6 6.63 10.31 33.39
CA PRO A 6 5.81 9.42 32.58
C PRO A 6 6.23 9.57 31.12
N ALA A 7 6.55 8.45 30.46
CA ALA A 7 6.82 8.41 29.04
C ALA A 7 5.53 8.86 28.32
N VAL A 8 5.50 10.12 27.90
CA VAL A 8 4.46 10.63 27.01
C VAL A 8 4.58 9.85 25.71
N ASN A 9 3.60 9.01 25.43
CA ASN A 9 3.45 8.31 24.16
C ASN A 9 3.02 9.32 23.08
N THR A 10 3.99 10.02 22.50
CA THR A 10 3.76 10.93 21.38
C THR A 10 3.57 10.11 20.10
N GLU A 11 2.35 10.06 19.57
CA GLU A 11 2.07 9.47 18.25
C GLU A 11 2.31 10.52 17.15
N GLU A 12 3.13 10.19 16.16
CA GLU A 12 3.43 11.05 15.02
C GLU A 12 3.11 10.35 13.71
N ARG A 13 2.15 10.90 12.96
CA ARG A 13 1.63 10.31 11.71
C ARG A 13 2.47 10.70 10.50
N MET A 14 2.97 9.70 9.77
CA MET A 14 3.54 9.87 8.42
C MET A 14 2.48 9.57 7.36
N ARG A 15 2.38 10.41 6.33
CA ARG A 15 1.50 10.18 5.17
C ARG A 15 2.35 10.06 3.92
N ILE A 16 2.10 9.03 3.12
CA ILE A 16 2.75 8.83 1.82
C ILE A 16 1.74 9.27 0.76
N GLY A 17 2.07 10.32 0.02
CA GLY A 17 1.29 10.78 -1.13
C GLY A 17 1.81 10.12 -2.41
N PHE A 18 0.90 9.89 -3.37
CA PHE A 18 1.20 9.36 -4.71
C PHE A 18 2.11 8.12 -4.71
N VAL A 19 1.51 6.95 -4.51
CA VAL A 19 2.24 5.68 -4.60
C VAL A 19 2.43 5.33 -6.08
N GLN A 20 3.69 5.27 -6.52
CA GLN A 20 4.03 4.87 -7.89
C GLN A 20 4.02 3.34 -8.02
N CYS A 21 3.71 2.83 -9.22
CA CYS A 21 3.82 1.41 -9.63
C CYS A 21 5.29 0.97 -9.76
N THR A 22 6.10 1.31 -8.76
CA THR A 22 7.44 0.82 -8.55
C THR A 22 7.42 0.10 -7.21
N PRO A 23 8.16 -1.00 -7.03
CA PRO A 23 8.29 -1.62 -5.71
C PRO A 23 8.95 -0.59 -4.79
N ALA A 24 8.16 0.13 -3.99
CA ALA A 24 8.69 0.94 -2.91
C ALA A 24 9.33 -0.05 -1.93
N ARG A 25 10.62 0.11 -1.63
CA ARG A 25 11.32 -0.73 -0.68
C ARG A 25 11.79 0.14 0.47
N GLY A 26 10.97 0.14 1.53
CA GLY A 26 11.30 0.74 2.81
C GLY A 26 11.17 2.26 2.87
N VAL A 27 10.63 2.75 3.98
CA VAL A 27 10.63 4.17 4.33
C VAL A 27 11.25 4.32 5.71
N VAL A 28 12.15 5.30 5.83
CA VAL A 28 12.81 5.62 7.09
C VAL A 28 12.23 6.90 7.65
N LYS A 29 11.84 6.86 8.92
CA LYS A 29 11.46 8.04 9.68
C LYS A 29 12.57 8.41 10.66
N TRP A 30 12.96 9.67 10.67
CA TRP A 30 13.95 10.24 11.58
C TRP A 30 13.25 11.25 12.50
N VAL A 31 13.55 11.19 13.80
CA VAL A 31 13.05 12.13 14.80
C VAL A 31 14.25 12.69 15.58
N SER A 32 14.46 13.99 15.49
CA SER A 32 15.48 14.70 16.26
C SER A 32 14.96 15.00 17.65
N THR A 33 15.68 14.56 18.68
CA THR A 33 15.39 14.82 20.09
C THR A 33 16.55 15.61 20.72
N PRO A 34 16.33 16.30 21.85
CA PRO A 34 17.41 17.01 22.56
C PRO A 34 18.60 16.12 22.95
N THR A 35 18.40 14.80 23.05
CA THR A 35 19.41 13.81 23.44
C THR A 35 20.01 13.04 22.26
N GLY A 36 19.58 13.29 21.02
CA GLY A 36 20.06 12.59 19.82
C GLY A 36 18.98 12.32 18.77
N ILE A 37 19.32 11.55 17.73
CA ILE A 37 18.40 11.17 16.65
C ILE A 37 17.87 9.77 16.91
N ILE A 38 16.55 9.59 16.87
CA ILE A 38 15.88 8.29 16.90
C ILE A 38 15.37 7.99 15.49
N SER A 39 15.59 6.78 15.00
CA SER A 39 15.09 6.33 13.69
C SER A 39 14.17 5.13 13.81
N HIS A 40 13.14 5.09 12.97
CA HIS A 40 12.26 3.95 12.82
C HIS A 40 12.19 3.55 11.35
N PHE A 41 12.57 2.32 11.07
CA PHE A 41 12.51 1.74 9.72
C PHE A 41 11.18 1.00 9.56
N VAL A 42 10.45 1.28 8.48
CA VAL A 42 9.23 0.54 8.12
C VAL A 42 9.43 -0.07 6.76
N ASN A 43 9.21 -1.39 6.65
CA ASN A 43 9.14 -2.04 5.36
C ASN A 43 7.76 -1.77 4.75
N LEU A 44 7.74 -1.18 3.56
CA LEU A 44 6.53 -0.97 2.78
C LEU A 44 6.60 -1.89 1.58
N GLN A 45 5.51 -2.57 1.30
CA GLN A 45 5.32 -3.35 0.08
C GLN A 45 4.17 -2.72 -0.69
N VAL A 46 4.45 -2.28 -1.92
CA VAL A 46 3.41 -1.81 -2.83
C VAL A 46 3.10 -2.97 -3.76
N VAL A 47 1.87 -3.44 -3.71
CA VAL A 47 1.39 -4.49 -4.60
C VAL A 47 0.47 -3.88 -5.64
N VAL A 48 0.74 -4.22 -6.90
CA VAL A 48 -0.02 -3.74 -8.05
C VAL A 48 -0.84 -4.93 -8.53
N PRO A 49 -2.18 -4.90 -8.38
CA PRO A 49 -3.01 -5.99 -8.89
C PRO A 49 -2.99 -5.97 -10.41
N GLU A 50 -3.07 -7.16 -11.00
CA GLU A 50 -3.25 -7.32 -12.43
C GLU A 50 -4.72 -7.60 -12.72
N ALA A 51 -5.31 -6.83 -13.64
CA ALA A 51 -6.70 -6.99 -14.05
C ALA A 51 -6.77 -7.31 -15.53
N PHE A 52 -7.54 -8.34 -15.88
CA PHE A 52 -7.81 -8.70 -17.27
C PHE A 52 -9.22 -9.25 -17.45
N ILE A 53 -9.78 -9.04 -18.63
CA ILE A 53 -11.03 -9.68 -19.04
C ILE A 53 -10.69 -11.06 -19.59
N LEU A 54 -11.26 -12.11 -18.99
CA LEU A 54 -11.08 -13.49 -19.42
C LEU A 54 -11.73 -13.67 -20.80
N GLY A 55 -10.95 -14.07 -21.80
CA GLY A 55 -11.44 -14.34 -23.16
C GLY A 55 -10.36 -14.10 -24.22
N SER A 56 -10.76 -14.19 -25.50
CA SER A 56 -9.88 -14.14 -26.67
C SER A 56 -9.36 -12.75 -27.06
N GLY A 57 -9.49 -11.73 -26.22
CA GLY A 57 -9.10 -10.34 -26.53
C GLY A 57 -9.98 -9.63 -27.57
N GLU A 58 -10.63 -10.40 -28.44
CA GLU A 58 -11.62 -9.96 -29.42
C GLU A 58 -12.92 -10.76 -29.24
N LEU A 59 -14.04 -10.05 -29.29
CA LEU A 59 -15.37 -10.63 -29.15
C LEU A 59 -16.29 -10.05 -30.23
N HIS A 60 -16.76 -10.92 -31.13
CA HIS A 60 -17.78 -10.58 -32.11
C HIS A 60 -19.15 -11.00 -31.57
N VAL A 61 -20.10 -10.07 -31.50
CA VAL A 61 -21.47 -10.34 -31.05
C VAL A 61 -22.50 -9.74 -31.99
N ASP A 62 -23.62 -10.44 -32.13
CA ASP A 62 -24.75 -9.98 -32.92
C ASP A 62 -25.48 -8.81 -32.22
N MET A 63 -26.07 -7.94 -33.04
CA MET A 63 -26.84 -6.80 -32.56
C MET A 63 -28.02 -7.26 -31.69
N GLY A 64 -28.13 -6.68 -30.49
CA GLY A 64 -29.17 -7.03 -29.51
C GLY A 64 -28.80 -8.17 -28.57
N SER A 65 -27.64 -8.80 -28.75
CA SER A 65 -27.14 -9.82 -27.82
C SER A 65 -26.59 -9.21 -26.53
N THR A 66 -26.69 -9.95 -25.43
CA THR A 66 -26.05 -9.60 -24.15
C THR A 66 -24.62 -10.09 -24.12
N ILE A 67 -23.69 -9.24 -23.69
CA ILE A 67 -22.29 -9.60 -23.49
C ILE A 67 -22.05 -9.94 -22.02
N ASN A 68 -21.51 -11.13 -21.74
CA ASN A 68 -21.05 -11.51 -20.40
C ASN A 68 -19.52 -11.49 -20.37
N LEU A 69 -18.94 -10.53 -19.66
CA LEU A 69 -17.50 -10.43 -19.44
C LEU A 69 -17.17 -10.92 -18.04
N VAL A 70 -16.09 -11.69 -17.92
CA VAL A 70 -15.52 -12.07 -16.62
C VAL A 70 -14.27 -11.24 -16.42
N CYS A 71 -14.26 -10.40 -15.39
CA CYS A 71 -13.05 -9.70 -14.95
C CYS A 71 -12.34 -10.53 -13.90
N ILE A 72 -11.06 -10.78 -14.10
CA ILE A 72 -10.19 -11.44 -13.13
C ILE A 72 -9.21 -10.42 -12.60
N ILE A 73 -9.08 -10.37 -11.26
CA ILE A 73 -8.09 -9.58 -10.55
C ILE A 73 -7.15 -10.56 -9.86
N GLU A 74 -5.90 -10.57 -10.27
CA GLU A 74 -4.84 -11.40 -9.67
C GLU A 74 -3.77 -10.53 -9.01
N LYS A 75 -2.87 -11.18 -8.25
CA LYS A 75 -1.74 -10.53 -7.57
C LYS A 75 -2.18 -9.37 -6.66
N SER A 76 -3.41 -9.39 -6.16
CA SER A 76 -3.85 -8.56 -5.04
C SER A 76 -3.40 -9.20 -3.72
N GLU A 77 -2.97 -8.38 -2.76
CA GLU A 77 -2.77 -8.91 -1.40
C GLU A 77 -4.11 -9.38 -0.82
N PRO A 78 -4.15 -10.54 -0.13
CA PRO A 78 -5.38 -11.00 0.51
C PRO A 78 -5.78 -10.03 1.62
N ILE A 79 -7.00 -9.51 1.53
CA ILE A 79 -7.64 -8.75 2.60
C ILE A 79 -8.08 -9.78 3.66
N TYR A 80 -7.27 -10.02 4.68
CA TYR A 80 -7.66 -10.76 5.90
C TYR A 80 -8.22 -9.81 6.96
#